data_AF-A0A1E1MII7-F1
#
_entry.id   AF-A0A1E1MII7-F1
#
_cell.length_a   1.000
_cell.length_b   1.000
_cell.length_c   1.000
_cell.angle_alpha   90.00
_cell.angle_beta   90.00
_cell.angle_gamma   90.00
#
_symmetry.space_group_name_H-M   'P 1'
#
loop_
_entity.id
_entity.type
_entity.pdbx_description
1 polymer ?
#
loop_
_entity_poly.entity_id
_entity_poly.type
_entity_poly.pdbx_seq_one_letter_code
_entity_poly.pdbx_strand_id
1 'polypeptide(L)'
;MTSKTAQRIFVKFRTDQVLADRKKVVVATAACLKVLGRDFDFKRDFLHAQGEIFKANSRCHILIDCDFGDSKPDLGCTELACYRVAPGAEMRFTLQEELVHRGQIDAVPWGKHS
;
A
#
# COMPACT_ATOMS: atom_id res chain seq x y z
N MET A 1 1.23 8.81 -24.76
CA MET A 1 0.29 8.02 -23.94
C MET A 1 1.07 6.87 -23.35
N THR A 2 1.56 7.00 -22.12
CA THR A 2 2.20 5.88 -21.43
C THR A 2 1.10 4.94 -20.99
N SER A 3 1.20 3.67 -21.40
CA SER A 3 0.35 2.60 -20.88
C SER A 3 0.38 2.66 -19.36
N LYS A 4 -0.78 2.79 -18.71
CA LYS A 4 -0.84 2.72 -17.25
C LYS A 4 -0.66 1.26 -16.88
N THR A 5 0.58 0.85 -16.70
CA THR A 5 0.94 -0.49 -16.23
C THR A 5 0.32 -0.66 -14.84
N ALA A 6 -0.38 -1.78 -14.63
CA ALA A 6 -0.90 -2.10 -13.32
C ALA A 6 0.25 -2.10 -12.29
N GLN A 7 -0.02 -1.57 -11.10
CA GLN A 7 1.01 -1.36 -10.09
C GLN A 7 0.60 -2.02 -8.79
N ARG A 8 1.54 -2.76 -8.19
CA ARG A 8 1.40 -3.26 -6.84
C ARG A 8 2.30 -2.46 -5.89
N ILE A 9 1.76 -2.05 -4.75
CA ILE A 9 2.48 -1.27 -3.75
C ILE A 9 2.29 -1.92 -2.38
N PHE A 10 3.38 -2.25 -1.70
CA PHE A 10 3.37 -2.76 -0.33
C PHE A 10 3.91 -1.70 0.62
N VAL A 11 3.22 -1.47 1.73
CA VAL A 11 3.66 -0.54 2.78
C VAL A 11 3.57 -1.17 4.15
N LYS A 12 4.69 -1.15 4.89
CA LYS A 12 4.73 -1.51 6.32
C LYS A 12 4.77 -0.26 7.20
N PHE A 13 4.03 -0.28 8.30
CA PHE A 13 4.01 0.81 9.26
C PHE A 13 3.63 0.34 10.66
N ARG A 14 3.84 1.20 11.64
CA ARG A 14 3.28 1.08 13.00
C ARG A 14 2.17 2.08 13.22
N THR A 15 1.15 1.70 13.98
CA THR A 15 -0.06 2.51 14.17
C THR A 15 0.20 3.89 14.78
N ASP A 16 1.26 4.06 15.56
CA ASP A 16 1.70 5.33 16.16
C ASP A 16 2.45 6.26 15.19
N GLN A 17 2.97 5.73 14.08
CA GLN A 17 3.59 6.53 13.03
C GLN A 17 2.56 7.27 12.16
N VAL A 18 1.28 6.89 12.24
CA VAL A 18 0.20 7.46 11.44
C VAL A 18 -0.91 7.93 12.37
N LEU A 19 -0.88 9.23 12.71
CA LEU A 19 -1.78 9.80 13.73
C LEU A 19 -3.23 10.04 13.24
N ALA A 20 -3.57 9.65 12.02
CA ALA A 20 -4.92 9.79 11.47
C ALA A 20 -5.87 8.67 11.93
N ASP A 21 -7.19 8.91 11.91
CA ASP A 21 -8.19 7.88 12.21
C ASP A 21 -8.22 6.80 11.12
N ARG A 22 -8.29 7.21 9.85
CA ARG A 22 -8.29 6.31 8.69
C ARG A 22 -6.88 5.94 8.23
N LYS A 23 -6.04 5.44 9.15
CA LYS A 23 -4.61 5.16 8.95
C LYS A 23 -4.31 4.48 7.60
N LYS A 24 -5.04 3.39 7.29
CA LYS A 24 -4.86 2.61 6.06
C LYS A 24 -5.06 3.44 4.79
N VAL A 25 -6.12 4.25 4.75
CA VAL A 25 -6.46 5.08 3.60
C VAL A 25 -5.42 6.19 3.42
N VAL A 26 -5.01 6.84 4.51
CA VAL A 26 -4.00 7.90 4.45
C VAL A 26 -2.66 7.35 3.94
N VAL A 27 -2.24 6.18 4.42
CA VAL A 27 -1.04 5.51 3.93
C VAL A 27 -1.20 5.09 2.47
N ALA A 28 -2.38 4.59 2.07
CA ALA A 28 -2.66 4.22 0.68
C ALA A 28 -2.59 5.42 -0.26
N THR A 29 -3.23 6.54 0.10
CA THR A 29 -3.17 7.78 -0.67
C THR A 29 -1.74 8.29 -0.81
N ALA A 30 -0.96 8.30 0.27
CA ALA A 30 0.45 8.71 0.22
C ALA A 30 1.29 7.81 -0.71
N ALA A 31 1.00 6.50 -0.71
CA ALA A 31 1.69 5.53 -1.54
C ALA A 31 1.32 5.67 -3.02
N CYS A 32 0.02 5.80 -3.34
CA CYS A 32 -0.45 6.10 -4.69
C CYS A 32 0.11 7.42 -5.20
N LEU A 33 0.16 8.48 -4.39
CA LEU A 33 0.75 9.76 -4.79
C LEU A 33 2.23 9.60 -5.15
N LYS A 34 2.98 8.87 -4.32
CA LYS A 34 4.42 8.67 -4.54
C LYS A 34 4.71 7.84 -5.80
N VAL A 35 3.94 6.79 -6.06
CA VAL A 35 4.21 5.84 -7.16
C VAL A 35 3.51 6.22 -8.46
N LEU A 36 2.28 6.72 -8.37
CA LEU A 36 1.40 6.97 -9.53
C LEU A 36 1.16 8.47 -9.80
N GLY A 37 1.55 9.36 -8.89
CA GLY A 37 1.27 10.80 -9.00
C GLY A 37 -0.21 11.15 -8.81
N ARG A 38 -1.02 10.27 -8.20
CA ARG A 38 -2.45 10.48 -7.93
C ARG A 38 -2.87 9.88 -6.59
N ASP A 39 -4.01 10.33 -6.07
CA ASP A 39 -4.62 9.76 -4.87
C ASP A 39 -5.13 8.32 -5.10
N PHE A 40 -5.36 7.62 -3.99
CA PHE A 40 -6.04 6.32 -3.98
C PHE A 40 -7.48 6.48 -4.50
N ASP A 41 -7.85 5.69 -5.51
CA ASP A 41 -9.16 5.70 -6.13
C ASP A 41 -9.96 4.46 -5.72
N PHE A 42 -10.98 4.64 -4.87
CA PHE A 42 -11.84 3.58 -4.37
C PHE A 42 -12.59 2.79 -5.46
N LYS A 43 -12.68 3.30 -6.69
CA LYS A 43 -13.33 2.60 -7.81
C LYS A 43 -12.36 1.72 -8.60
N ARG A 44 -11.06 1.97 -8.50
CA ARG A 44 -10.02 1.39 -9.38
C ARG A 44 -8.92 0.66 -8.63
N ASP A 45 -8.70 1.02 -7.38
CA ASP A 45 -7.63 0.50 -6.55
C ASP A 45 -8.20 -0.39 -5.45
N PHE A 46 -7.52 -1.49 -5.20
CA PHE A 46 -7.86 -2.42 -4.13
C PHE A 46 -6.88 -2.27 -2.99
N LEU A 47 -7.41 -2.08 -1.78
CA LEU A 47 -6.63 -1.94 -0.56
C LEU A 47 -6.81 -3.16 0.32
N HIS A 48 -5.74 -3.94 0.45
CA HIS A 48 -5.67 -5.03 1.41
C HIS A 48 -4.85 -4.57 2.62
N ALA A 49 -5.28 -4.96 3.82
CA ALA A 49 -4.62 -4.54 5.04
C ALA A 49 -4.60 -5.65 6.09
N GLN A 50 -3.47 -5.83 6.73
CA GLN A 50 -3.24 -6.80 7.80
C GLN A 50 -2.63 -6.11 9.03
N GLY A 51 -3.01 -6.57 10.23
CA GLY A 51 -2.49 -6.10 11.51
C GLY A 51 -3.54 -5.46 12.43
N GLU A 52 -3.15 -5.20 13.68
CA GLU A 52 -4.02 -4.69 14.75
C GLU A 52 -4.09 -3.15 14.75
N ILE A 53 -4.78 -2.59 13.75
CA ILE A 53 -4.91 -1.14 13.47
C ILE A 53 -5.35 -0.32 14.70
N PHE A 54 -6.14 -0.92 15.58
CA PHE A 54 -6.73 -0.27 16.76
C PHE A 54 -5.83 -0.30 17.99
N LYS A 55 -4.72 -1.03 17.95
CA LYS A 55 -3.78 -1.13 19.07
C LYS A 55 -2.58 -0.23 18.82
N ALA A 56 -2.17 0.49 19.86
CA ALA A 56 -1.03 1.39 19.78
C ALA A 56 0.28 0.64 19.48
N ASN A 57 1.15 1.24 18.67
CA ASN A 57 2.46 0.69 18.27
C ASN A 57 2.41 -0.72 17.63
N SER A 58 1.27 -1.11 17.06
CA SER A 58 1.08 -2.39 16.39
C SER A 58 1.66 -2.36 14.98
N ARG A 59 2.23 -3.51 14.55
CA ARG A 59 2.67 -3.69 13.16
C ARG A 59 1.46 -3.80 12.25
N CYS A 60 1.46 -3.00 11.19
CA CYS A 60 0.47 -3.02 10.15
C CYS A 60 1.14 -3.10 8.78
N HIS A 61 0.49 -3.82 7.87
CA HIS A 61 0.90 -3.92 6.48
C HIS A 61 -0.30 -3.59 5.62
N ILE A 62 -0.08 -2.84 4.54
CA ILE A 62 -1.05 -2.71 3.47
C ILE A 62 -0.43 -3.14 2.15
N LEU A 63 -1.28 -3.66 1.28
CA LEU A 63 -0.98 -3.94 -0.09
C LEU A 63 -2.03 -3.24 -0.95
N ILE A 64 -1.58 -2.54 -1.97
CA ILE A 64 -2.40 -1.73 -2.84
C ILE A 64 -2.21 -2.26 -4.25
N ASP A 65 -3.31 -2.69 -4.84
CA ASP A 65 -3.37 -3.18 -6.20
C ASP A 65 -4.07 -2.11 -7.05
N CYS A 66 -3.31 -1.37 -7.85
CA CYS A 66 -3.78 -0.23 -8.63
C CYS A 66 -3.97 -0.57 -10.11
N ASP A 67 -5.06 -0.05 -10.69
CA ASP A 67 -5.33 -0.11 -12.14
C ASP A 67 -5.41 -1.53 -12.73
N PHE A 68 -5.81 -2.53 -11.93
CA PHE A 68 -6.00 -3.92 -12.40
C PHE A 68 -7.32 -4.17 -13.15
N GLY A 69 -8.26 -3.21 -13.15
CA GLY A 69 -9.55 -3.34 -13.82
C GLY A 69 -10.32 -4.60 -13.40
N ASP A 70 -10.97 -5.26 -14.36
CA ASP A 70 -11.66 -6.56 -14.15
C ASP A 70 -10.69 -7.76 -14.23
N SER A 71 -9.47 -7.55 -14.70
CA SER A 71 -8.44 -8.58 -14.85
C SER A 71 -7.75 -8.87 -13.53
N LYS A 72 -7.52 -10.16 -13.22
CA LYS A 72 -6.64 -10.51 -12.11
C LYS A 72 -5.22 -10.04 -12.42
N PRO A 73 -4.50 -9.45 -11.46
CA PRO A 73 -3.07 -9.21 -11.58
C PRO A 73 -2.33 -10.45 -12.08
N ASP A 74 -1.48 -10.31 -13.11
CA ASP A 74 -0.38 -11.24 -13.25
C ASP A 74 0.66 -10.91 -12.16
N LEU A 75 0.49 -11.59 -11.02
CA LEU A 75 1.38 -11.48 -9.87
C LEU A 75 2.81 -11.92 -10.20
N GLY A 76 3.06 -12.63 -11.30
CA GLY A 76 4.42 -12.94 -11.74
C GLY A 76 5.15 -11.72 -12.31
N CYS A 77 4.44 -10.89 -13.07
CA CYS A 77 5.03 -9.83 -13.90
C CYS A 77 4.81 -8.40 -13.39
N THR A 78 3.89 -8.19 -12.45
CA THR A 78 3.57 -6.82 -11.98
C THR A 78 4.65 -6.28 -11.02
N GLU A 79 5.24 -5.13 -11.33
CA GLU A 79 6.21 -4.49 -10.44
C GLU A 79 5.63 -4.26 -9.04
N LEU A 80 6.42 -4.61 -8.02
CA LEU A 80 6.07 -4.42 -6.61
C LEU A 80 6.94 -3.32 -6.02
N ALA A 81 6.33 -2.18 -5.71
CA ALA A 81 7.00 -1.09 -5.00
C ALA A 81 6.85 -1.28 -3.49
N CYS A 82 7.95 -1.35 -2.76
CA CYS A 82 7.96 -1.64 -1.32
C CYS A 82 8.39 -0.40 -0.53
N TYR A 83 7.60 -0.05 0.48
CA TYR A 83 7.86 1.09 1.35
C TYR A 83 7.70 0.75 2.82
N ARG A 84 8.35 1.55 3.65
CA ARG A 84 8.01 1.73 5.06
C ARG A 84 7.57 3.15 5.35
N VAL A 85 6.71 3.31 6.34
CA VAL A 85 6.43 4.60 6.96
C VAL A 85 7.59 4.99 7.87
N ALA A 86 8.11 6.19 7.67
CA ALA A 86 9.12 6.82 8.50
C ALA A 86 8.60 8.16 9.05
N PRO A 87 9.11 8.62 10.20
CA PRO A 87 8.77 9.94 10.74
C PRO A 87 9.00 11.04 9.70
N GLY A 88 8.06 11.99 9.61
CA GLY A 88 8.16 13.20 8.80
C GLY A 88 8.08 14.46 9.65
N ALA A 89 8.25 15.62 9.02
CA ALA A 89 8.08 16.91 9.70
C ALA A 89 6.62 17.13 10.14
N GLU A 90 6.42 17.89 11.23
CA GLU A 90 5.11 18.41 11.65
C GLU A 90 3.98 17.37 11.74
N MET A 91 4.18 16.30 12.54
CA MET A 91 3.20 15.21 12.72
C MET A 91 2.82 14.46 11.43
N ARG A 92 3.56 14.65 10.33
CA ARG A 92 3.41 13.88 9.10
C ARG A 92 4.33 12.68 9.10
N PHE A 93 4.15 11.83 8.10
CA PHE A 93 5.05 10.72 7.82
C PHE A 93 5.57 10.82 6.37
N THR A 94 6.65 10.09 6.11
CA THR A 94 7.21 9.91 4.78
C THR A 94 7.25 8.43 4.41
N LEU A 95 7.30 8.13 3.10
CA LEU A 95 7.50 6.77 2.60
C LEU A 95 8.94 6.60 2.14
N GLN A 96 9.66 5.72 2.83
CA GLN A 96 11.03 5.31 2.49
C GLN A 96 10.97 3.99 1.74
N GLU A 97 11.66 3.93 0.61
CA GLU A 97 11.77 2.71 -0.19
C GLU A 97 12.53 1.63 0.57
N GLU A 98 12.07 0.39 0.43
CA GLU A 98 12.66 -0.77 1.09
C GLU A 98 12.95 -1.85 0.05
N LEU A 99 14.18 -2.35 0.06
CA LEU A 99 14.56 -3.53 -0.72
C LEU A 99 14.02 -4.77 -0.01
N VAL A 100 12.79 -5.18 -0.34
CA VAL A 100 12.15 -6.37 0.24
C VAL A 100 12.05 -7.48 -0.80
N HIS A 101 12.40 -8.71 -0.42
CA HIS A 101 12.19 -9.89 -1.25
C HIS A 101 10.69 -10.21 -1.39
N ARG A 102 10.20 -10.07 -2.62
CA ARG A 102 8.82 -10.28 -3.10
C ARG A 102 8.16 -11.59 -2.64
N GLY A 103 8.95 -12.65 -2.42
CA GLY A 103 8.47 -14.02 -2.15
C GLY A 103 7.57 -14.19 -0.90
N GLN A 104 7.60 -13.30 0.09
CA GLN A 104 6.69 -13.36 1.25
C GLN A 104 5.41 -12.54 1.09
N ILE A 105 5.37 -11.59 0.14
CA ILE A 105 4.26 -10.64 -0.01
C ILE A 105 3.19 -11.20 -0.96
N ASP A 106 3.62 -11.92 -2.00
CA ASP A 106 2.73 -12.57 -2.97
C ASP A 106 2.10 -13.87 -2.44
N ALA A 107 2.67 -14.47 -1.39
CA ALA A 107 2.20 -15.72 -0.79
C ALA A 107 0.92 -15.57 0.06
N VAL A 108 0.52 -14.34 0.37
CA VAL A 108 -0.72 -14.09 1.11
C VAL A 108 -1.87 -14.09 0.11
N PRO A 109 -2.86 -14.99 0.23
CA PRO A 109 -4.06 -14.97 -0.60
C PRO A 109 -4.90 -13.77 -0.17
N TRP A 110 -4.62 -12.61 -0.77
CA TRP A 110 -5.42 -11.40 -0.63
C TRP A 110 -6.72 -11.61 -1.43
N GLY A 111 -7.68 -12.29 -0.80
CA GLY A 111 -8.97 -12.61 -1.43
C GLY A 111 -9.70 -11.35 -1.91
N LYS A 112 -10.49 -11.52 -2.97
CA LYS A 112 -11.57 -10.57 -3.32
C LYS A 112 -12.53 -10.54 -2.14
N HIS A 113 -12.39 -9.58 -1.24
CA HIS A 113 -13.44 -9.31 -0.27
C HIS A 113 -14.48 -8.42 -0.93
N SER A 114 -15.59 -9.07 -1.25
CA SER A 114 -16.92 -8.53 -1.54
C SER A 114 -17.34 -7.41 -0.59
#